data_AF-A0A285NWT5-F1
#
_entry.id   AF-A0A285NWT5-F1
#
_cell.length_a   1.000
_cell.length_b   1.000
_cell.length_c   1.000
_cell.angle_alpha   90.00
_cell.angle_beta   90.00
_cell.angle_gamma   90.00
#
_symmetry.space_group_name_H-M   'P 1'
#
loop_
_entity.id
_entity.type
_entity.pdbx_description
1 polymer ?
#
loop_
_entity_poly.entity_id
_entity_poly.type
_entity_poly.pdbx_seq_one_letter_code
_entity_poly.pdbx_strand_id
1 'polypeptide(L)'
;MTQSNPNTVKVSEFRQRYKNLYDKLSDYYSCCCADDLRSWKRVTQILLDEVSTLECGRASHKDLDLQRHVVAAVTECLAAAGQRIEVYAMKAAARAALQEPTKPTLRLIQSG
;
A
#
# COMPACT_ATOMS: atom_id res chain seq x y z
N MET A 1 -24.15 -33.99 0.50
CA MET A 1 -24.04 -32.65 1.10
C MET A 1 -22.84 -32.00 0.46
N THR A 2 -23.05 -31.06 -0.45
CA THR A 2 -21.96 -30.37 -1.16
C THR A 2 -21.30 -29.43 -0.16
N GLN A 3 -20.04 -29.67 0.20
CA GLN A 3 -19.23 -28.68 0.90
C GLN A 3 -19.15 -27.45 -0.01
N SER A 4 -19.89 -26.39 0.33
CA SER A 4 -19.68 -25.08 -0.26
C SER A 4 -18.22 -24.70 0.00
N ASN A 5 -17.45 -24.47 -1.05
CA ASN A 5 -16.10 -23.93 -0.93
C ASN A 5 -16.19 -22.67 -0.05
N PRO A 6 -15.44 -22.56 1.07
CA PRO A 6 -15.52 -21.42 1.99
C PRO A 6 -15.24 -20.07 1.30
N ASN A 7 -14.61 -20.09 0.13
CA ASN A 7 -14.28 -18.91 -0.66
C ASN A 7 -15.36 -18.53 -1.70
N THR A 8 -16.43 -19.31 -1.82
CA THR A 8 -17.54 -18.99 -2.74
C THR A 8 -18.50 -18.02 -2.10
N VAL A 9 -18.52 -16.79 -2.61
CA VAL A 9 -19.34 -15.70 -2.08
C VAL A 9 -20.49 -15.31 -3.01
N LYS A 10 -21.47 -14.56 -2.49
CA LYS A 10 -22.53 -13.95 -3.31
C LYS A 10 -21.94 -12.86 -4.22
N VAL A 11 -22.56 -12.63 -5.38
CA VAL A 11 -22.09 -11.62 -6.37
C VAL A 11 -21.97 -10.23 -5.75
N SER A 12 -22.90 -9.83 -4.88
CA SER A 12 -22.83 -8.53 -4.20
C SER A 12 -21.59 -8.39 -3.32
N GLU A 13 -21.24 -9.45 -2.59
CA GLU A 13 -20.03 -9.47 -1.76
C GLU A 13 -18.77 -9.51 -2.62
N PHE A 14 -18.75 -10.35 -3.67
CA PHE A 14 -17.66 -10.39 -4.63
C PHE A 14 -17.34 -8.99 -5.20
N ARG A 15 -18.39 -8.26 -5.63
CA ARG A 15 -18.28 -6.89 -6.13
C ARG A 15 -17.76 -5.92 -5.08
N GLN A 16 -18.26 -6.03 -3.85
CA GLN A 16 -17.82 -5.17 -2.77
C GLN A 16 -16.34 -5.40 -2.43
N ARG A 17 -15.87 -6.65 -2.46
CA ARG A 17 -14.49 -7.02 -2.11
C ARG A 17 -13.48 -6.44 -3.09
N TYR A 18 -13.66 -6.64 -4.40
CA TYR A 18 -12.75 -6.03 -5.36
C TYR A 18 -12.93 -4.51 -5.44
N LYS A 19 -14.11 -3.96 -5.13
CA LYS A 19 -14.29 -2.51 -5.01
C LYS A 19 -13.47 -1.92 -3.84
N ASN A 20 -13.50 -2.55 -2.67
CA ASN A 20 -12.70 -2.12 -1.52
C ASN A 20 -11.20 -2.16 -1.85
N LEU A 21 -10.78 -3.18 -2.60
CA LEU A 21 -9.41 -3.28 -3.10
C LEU A 21 -9.09 -2.17 -4.11
N TYR A 22 -10.01 -1.84 -5.02
CA TYR A 22 -9.84 -0.73 -5.96
C TYR A 22 -9.71 0.61 -5.25
N ASP A 23 -10.50 0.84 -4.19
CA ASP A 23 -10.44 2.08 -3.42
C ASP A 23 -9.05 2.28 -2.75
N LYS A 24 -8.27 1.20 -2.53
CA LYS A 24 -6.87 1.28 -2.06
C LYS A 24 -5.93 1.94 -3.08
N LEU A 25 -6.25 1.96 -4.36
CA LEU A 25 -5.45 2.70 -5.35
C LEU A 25 -5.44 4.19 -5.05
N SER A 26 -6.56 4.76 -4.60
CA SER A 26 -6.62 6.17 -4.18
C SER A 26 -5.73 6.39 -2.94
N ASP A 27 -5.82 5.50 -1.95
CA ASP A 27 -5.00 5.55 -0.73
C ASP A 27 -3.49 5.49 -1.04
N TYR A 28 -3.09 4.74 -2.07
CA TYR A 28 -1.69 4.68 -2.50
C TYR A 28 -1.16 6.06 -2.92
N TYR A 29 -1.92 6.79 -3.72
CA TYR A 29 -1.49 8.09 -4.21
C TYR A 29 -1.54 9.16 -3.13
N SER A 30 -2.41 9.03 -2.13
CA SER A 30 -2.52 9.96 -0.99
C SER A 30 -1.45 9.74 0.10
N CYS A 31 -0.73 8.62 0.11
CA CYS A 31 0.36 8.39 1.07
C CYS A 31 1.48 9.44 0.95
N CYS A 32 1.78 10.14 2.03
CA CYS A 32 2.73 11.26 2.04
C CYS A 32 4.07 10.94 2.73
N CYS A 33 4.19 9.81 3.41
CA CYS A 33 5.42 9.40 4.08
C CYS A 33 5.67 7.88 3.99
N ALA A 34 6.85 7.44 4.44
CA ALA A 34 7.25 6.04 4.41
C ALA A 34 6.35 5.15 5.29
N ASP A 35 5.91 5.65 6.45
CA ASP A 35 5.12 4.86 7.40
C ASP A 35 3.68 4.66 6.92
N ASP A 36 3.05 5.71 6.38
CA ASP A 36 1.74 5.60 5.73
C ASP A 36 1.80 4.57 4.60
N LEU A 37 2.82 4.65 3.76
CA LEU A 37 2.96 3.76 2.62
C LEU A 37 3.26 2.30 3.03
N ARG A 38 3.99 2.09 4.14
CA ARG A 38 4.19 0.75 4.74
C ARG A 38 2.89 0.18 5.29
N SER A 39 2.10 1.00 5.98
CA SER A 39 0.79 0.61 6.51
C SER A 39 -0.16 0.25 5.38
N TRP A 40 -0.24 1.12 4.36
CA TRP A 40 -1.00 0.89 3.14
C TRP A 40 -0.59 -0.43 2.47
N LYS A 41 0.72 -0.67 2.29
CA LYS A 41 1.24 -1.89 1.65
C LYS A 41 0.80 -3.14 2.41
N ARG A 42 0.89 -3.15 3.74
CA ARG A 42 0.48 -4.28 4.59
C ARG A 42 -1.01 -4.58 4.44
N VAL A 43 -1.86 -3.58 4.61
CA VAL A 43 -3.33 -3.75 4.55
C VAL A 43 -3.77 -4.16 3.15
N THR A 44 -3.19 -3.54 2.12
CA THR A 44 -3.55 -3.80 0.73
C THR A 44 -3.12 -5.20 0.29
N GLN A 45 -1.98 -5.72 0.77
CA GLN A 45 -1.58 -7.10 0.50
C GLN A 45 -2.60 -8.11 1.05
N ILE A 46 -3.08 -7.93 2.28
CA ILE A 46 -4.09 -8.81 2.88
C ILE A 46 -5.37 -8.81 2.04
N LEU A 47 -5.84 -7.63 1.63
CA LEU A 47 -7.03 -7.50 0.79
C LEU A 47 -6.84 -8.10 -0.60
N LEU A 48 -5.63 -7.98 -1.17
CA LEU A 48 -5.29 -8.59 -2.45
C LEU A 48 -5.35 -10.12 -2.35
N ASP A 49 -4.76 -10.69 -1.30
CA ASP A 49 -4.76 -12.14 -1.07
C ASP A 49 -6.19 -12.65 -0.88
N GLU A 50 -7.00 -11.96 -0.07
CA GLU A 50 -8.43 -12.25 0.08
C GLU A 50 -9.15 -12.26 -1.28
N VAL A 51 -9.08 -11.15 -2.02
CA VAL A 51 -9.79 -11.00 -3.31
C VAL A 51 -9.31 -12.01 -4.34
N SER A 52 -8.03 -12.37 -4.36
CA SER A 52 -7.47 -13.30 -5.33
C SER A 52 -7.95 -14.74 -5.13
N THR A 53 -8.39 -15.08 -3.92
CA THR A 53 -8.93 -16.42 -3.60
C THR A 53 -10.45 -16.51 -3.70
N LEU A 54 -11.16 -15.40 -3.91
CA LEU A 54 -12.62 -15.38 -4.00
C LEU A 54 -13.13 -16.03 -5.27
N GLU A 55 -14.12 -16.90 -5.10
CA GLU A 55 -14.87 -17.49 -6.20
C GLU A 55 -16.33 -17.00 -6.16
N CYS A 56 -16.94 -16.82 -7.33
CA CYS A 56 -18.36 -16.50 -7.40
C CYS A 56 -19.00 -17.16 -8.63
N GLY A 57 -19.72 -18.26 -8.40
CA GLY A 57 -20.35 -19.02 -9.49
C GLY A 57 -21.46 -18.28 -10.25
N ARG A 58 -21.89 -17.10 -9.78
CA ARG A 58 -22.89 -16.24 -10.44
C ARG A 58 -22.31 -14.92 -10.93
N ALA A 59 -20.99 -14.71 -10.81
CA ALA A 59 -20.35 -13.51 -11.35
C ALA A 59 -20.46 -13.50 -12.87
N SER A 60 -20.77 -12.34 -13.44
CA SER A 60 -20.73 -12.18 -14.90
C SER A 60 -19.28 -12.12 -15.38
N HIS A 61 -19.04 -12.38 -16.67
CA HIS A 61 -17.71 -12.16 -17.26
C HIS A 61 -17.16 -10.76 -16.99
N LYS A 62 -18.03 -9.74 -17.04
CA LYS A 62 -17.66 -8.36 -16.70
C LYS A 62 -17.17 -8.21 -15.25
N ASP A 63 -17.80 -8.90 -14.30
CA ASP A 63 -17.37 -8.86 -12.89
C ASP A 63 -16.00 -9.51 -12.71
N LEU A 64 -15.75 -10.63 -13.40
CA LEU A 64 -14.47 -11.34 -13.37
C LEU A 64 -13.35 -10.51 -14.03
N ASP A 65 -13.63 -9.86 -15.16
CA ASP A 65 -12.65 -9.00 -15.83
C ASP A 65 -12.32 -7.76 -15.01
N LEU A 66 -13.33 -7.16 -14.35
CA LEU A 66 -13.09 -6.06 -13.41
C LEU A 66 -12.23 -6.50 -12.22
N GLN A 67 -12.52 -7.65 -11.61
CA GLN A 67 -11.67 -8.20 -10.54
C GLN A 67 -10.23 -8.36 -11.00
N ARG A 68 -10.00 -8.98 -12.16
CA ARG A 68 -8.65 -9.17 -12.74
C ARG A 68 -7.93 -7.84 -12.96
N HIS A 69 -8.64 -6.85 -13.50
CA HIS A 69 -8.07 -5.52 -13.75
C HIS A 69 -7.65 -4.84 -12.43
N VAL A 70 -8.51 -4.89 -11.40
CA VAL A 70 -8.20 -4.33 -10.08
C VAL A 70 -7.00 -5.04 -9.45
N VAL A 71 -6.98 -6.38 -9.49
CA VAL A 71 -5.88 -7.21 -8.98
C VAL A 71 -4.56 -6.82 -9.64
N ALA A 72 -4.55 -6.68 -10.97
CA ALA A 72 -3.36 -6.27 -11.71
C ALA A 72 -2.88 -4.86 -11.30
N ALA A 73 -3.77 -3.87 -11.31
CA ALA A 73 -3.44 -2.49 -10.97
C ALA A 73 -2.89 -2.34 -9.53
N VAL A 74 -3.48 -3.06 -8.57
CA VAL A 74 -2.99 -3.04 -7.18
C VAL A 74 -1.65 -3.76 -7.05
N THR A 75 -1.44 -4.86 -7.77
CA THR A 75 -0.16 -5.57 -7.78
C THR A 75 0.98 -4.67 -8.28
N GLU A 76 0.74 -3.90 -9.35
CA GLU A 76 1.69 -2.90 -9.85
C GLU A 76 2.01 -1.83 -8.80
N CYS A 77 0.99 -1.31 -8.11
CA CYS A 77 1.19 -0.32 -7.03
C CYS A 77 1.98 -0.91 -5.85
N LEU A 78 1.73 -2.16 -5.46
CA LEU A 78 2.47 -2.85 -4.40
C LEU A 78 3.94 -3.05 -4.77
N ALA A 79 4.23 -3.36 -6.03
CA ALA A 79 5.60 -3.45 -6.54
C ALA A 79 6.30 -2.09 -6.52
N ALA A 80 5.62 -1.02 -6.95
CA ALA A 80 6.15 0.33 -6.93
C ALA A 80 6.30 0.92 -5.52
N ALA A 81 5.49 0.48 -4.55
CA ALA A 81 5.50 1.00 -3.19
C ALA A 81 6.87 0.82 -2.50
N GLY A 82 7.61 -0.25 -2.81
CA GLY A 82 8.95 -0.46 -2.25
C GLY A 82 9.91 0.70 -2.57
N GLN A 83 9.99 1.06 -3.85
CA GLN A 83 10.83 2.17 -4.33
C GLN A 83 10.41 3.50 -3.70
N ARG A 84 9.10 3.76 -3.61
CA ARG A 84 8.59 5.01 -3.05
C ARG A 84 8.83 5.10 -1.53
N ILE A 85 8.81 3.98 -0.80
CA ILE A 85 9.22 3.92 0.62
C ILE A 85 10.70 4.31 0.78
N GLU A 86 11.58 3.78 -0.06
CA GLU A 86 13.01 4.10 -0.04
C GLU A 86 13.26 5.58 -0.31
N VAL A 87 12.58 6.15 -1.31
CA VAL A 87 12.66 7.60 -1.60
C VAL A 87 12.24 8.45 -0.40
N TYR A 88 11.15 8.09 0.29
CA TYR A 88 10.75 8.80 1.51
C TYR A 88 11.78 8.67 2.63
N ALA A 89 12.35 7.49 2.83
CA ALA A 89 13.38 7.27 3.85
C ALA A 89 14.65 8.09 3.57
N MET A 90 15.10 8.15 2.31
CA MET A 90 16.25 8.98 1.91
C MET A 90 16.00 10.46 2.15
N LYS A 91 14.81 10.97 1.78
CA LYS A 91 14.43 12.38 2.03
C LYS A 91 14.38 12.70 3.52
N ALA A 92 13.86 11.79 4.34
CA ALA A 92 13.81 11.96 5.78
C ALA A 92 15.23 11.99 6.39
N ALA A 93 16.11 11.07 5.98
CA ALA A 93 17.50 11.03 6.43
C ALA A 93 18.28 12.30 6.02
N ALA A 94 18.12 12.75 4.78
CA ALA A 94 18.74 13.98 4.31
C ALA A 94 18.27 15.21 5.11
N ARG A 95 16.97 15.29 5.43
CA ARG A 95 16.43 16.36 6.28
C ARG A 95 17.00 16.32 7.70
N ALA A 96 17.14 15.13 8.28
CA ALA A 96 17.73 14.97 9.61
C ALA A 96 19.19 15.41 9.65
N ALA A 97 19.99 15.05 8.64
CA ALA A 97 21.40 15.45 8.54
C ALA A 97 21.58 16.97 8.42
N LEU A 98 20.65 17.68 7.78
CA LEU A 98 20.65 19.15 7.71
C LEU A 98 20.25 19.84 9.02
N GLN A 99 19.57 19.13 9.92
CA GLN A 99 19.08 19.66 11.19
C GLN A 99 20.02 19.42 12.37
N GLU A 100 21.07 18.60 12.21
CA GLU A 100 22.09 18.48 13.25
C GLU A 100 22.78 19.85 13.42
N PRO A 101 22.73 20.46 14.61
CA PRO A 101 23.36 21.75 14.83
C PRO A 101 24.86 21.58 14.66
N THR A 102 25.45 22.28 13.70
CA THR A 102 26.87 22.59 13.68
C THR A 102 27.18 23.25 15.02
N LYS A 103 27.67 22.47 16.00
CA LYS A 103 28.12 22.98 17.29
C LYS A 103 29.03 24.18 16.99
N PRO A 104 28.69 25.41 17.44
CA PRO A 104 29.61 26.51 17.27
C PRO A 104 30.85 26.12 18.06
N THR A 105 31.97 25.97 17.36
CA THR A 105 33.28 25.81 18.00
C THR A 105 33.54 27.13 18.71
N LEU A 106 33.16 27.21 19.99
CA LEU A 106 33.53 28.29 20.88
C LEU A 106 35.06 28.25 21.00
N ARG A 107 35.76 29.01 20.16
CA ARG A 107 37.16 29.35 20.38
C ARG A 107 37.19 30.21 21.63
N LEU A 108 37.53 29.61 22.77
CA LEU A 108 38.04 30.34 23.92
C LEU A 108 39.29 31.09 23.44
N ILE A 109 39.15 32.38 23.16
CA ILE A 109 40.29 33.29 23.07
C ILE A 109 40.82 33.40 24.49
N GLN A 110 41.97 32.76 24.75
CA GLN A 110 42.75 33.00 25.95
C GLN A 110 43.27 34.43 25.87
N SER A 111 42.69 35.33 26.66
CA SER A 111 43.28 36.64 26.94
C SER A 111 44.28 36.47 28.07
N GLY A 112 45.56 36.66 27.74
CA GLY A 112 46.62 36.97 28.71
C GLY A 112 46.64 38.46 29.07
#